data_AF-A0A4Z0MCB2-F1
#
_entry.id   AF-A0A4Z0MCB2-F1
#
_cell.length_a   1.000
_cell.length_b   1.000
_cell.length_c   1.000
_cell.angle_alpha   90.00
_cell.angle_beta   90.00
_cell.angle_gamma   90.00
#
_symmetry.space_group_name_H-M   'P 1'
#
loop_
_entity.id
_entity.type
_entity.pdbx_description
1 polymer ?
#
loop_
_entity_poly.entity_id
_entity_poly.type
_entity_poly.pdbx_seq_one_letter_code
_entity_poly.pdbx_strand_id
1 'polypeptide(L)'
;MPNPPKSVGLFRKFVSTARSITTGQVSIPLGVRRLDKHLYWLSDYNIKPLNDAEVATVKEYCALIREFPIEQERNYWAPGVLKEIDERLDQITAKYQPELMNILLRIVTEAPASNYSA
;
A
#
# COMPACT_ATOMS: atom_id res chain seq x y z
N MET A 1 -10.93 -24.22 -17.21
CA MET A 1 -10.92 -23.89 -15.77
C MET A 1 -11.90 -22.75 -15.52
N PRO A 2 -12.76 -22.80 -14.49
CA PRO A 2 -13.58 -21.65 -14.12
C PRO A 2 -12.69 -20.50 -13.65
N ASN A 3 -13.03 -19.27 -14.02
CA ASN A 3 -12.31 -18.09 -13.56
C ASN A 3 -12.41 -17.99 -12.03
N PRO A 4 -11.32 -17.68 -11.31
CA PRO A 4 -11.38 -17.48 -9.87
C PRO A 4 -12.32 -16.30 -9.54
N PRO A 5 -12.97 -16.31 -8.37
CA PRO A 5 -13.81 -15.20 -7.93
C PRO A 5 -13.04 -13.87 -7.99
N LYS A 6 -13.71 -12.77 -8.37
CA LYS A 6 -13.10 -11.43 -8.47
C LYS A 6 -12.37 -11.03 -7.19
N SER A 7 -12.91 -11.43 -6.03
CA SER A 7 -12.34 -11.21 -4.71
C SER A 7 -10.95 -11.84 -4.53
N VAL A 8 -10.71 -13.04 -5.09
CA VAL A 8 -9.40 -13.70 -5.07
C VAL A 8 -8.37 -12.91 -5.88
N GLY A 9 -8.77 -12.41 -7.06
CA GLY A 9 -7.91 -11.56 -7.88
C GLY A 9 -7.54 -10.25 -7.19
N LEU A 10 -8.49 -9.62 -6.49
CA LEU A 10 -8.26 -8.42 -5.68
C LEU A 10 -7.31 -8.69 -4.51
N PHE A 11 -7.52 -9.80 -3.78
CA PHE A 11 -6.67 -10.18 -2.66
C PHE A 11 -5.23 -10.46 -3.12
N ARG A 12 -5.05 -11.12 -4.27
CA ARG A 12 -3.71 -11.31 -4.87
C ARG A 12 -3.03 -9.98 -5.20
N LYS A 13 -3.76 -8.99 -5.72
CA LYS A 13 -3.22 -7.65 -5.97
C LYS A 13 -2.85 -6.93 -4.66
N PHE A 14 -3.65 -7.08 -3.62
CA PHE A 14 -3.35 -6.57 -2.28
C PHE A 14 -2.02 -7.16 -1.75
N VAL A 15 -1.87 -8.49 -1.75
CA VAL A 15 -0.63 -9.16 -1.31
C VAL A 15 0.55 -8.79 -2.20
N SER A 16 0.36 -8.73 -3.52
CA SER A 16 1.42 -8.33 -4.46
C SER A 16 1.89 -6.90 -4.22
N THR A 17 0.97 -6.00 -3.86
CA THR A 17 1.30 -4.61 -3.52
C THR A 17 2.12 -4.58 -2.24
N ALA A 18 1.70 -5.31 -1.20
CA ALA A 18 2.46 -5.41 0.05
C ALA A 18 3.88 -5.93 -0.22
N ARG A 19 4.02 -6.99 -1.02
CA ARG A 19 5.31 -7.55 -1.43
C ARG A 19 6.18 -6.52 -2.14
N SER A 20 5.63 -5.76 -3.10
CA SER A 20 6.39 -4.75 -3.85
C SER A 20 6.95 -3.64 -2.96
N ILE A 21 6.27 -3.30 -1.86
CA ILE A 21 6.79 -2.35 -0.87
C ILE A 21 7.93 -2.99 -0.09
N THR A 22 7.72 -4.22 0.42
CA THR A 22 8.75 -4.92 1.22
C THR A 22 10.04 -5.21 0.46
N THR A 23 9.96 -5.38 -0.87
CA THR A 23 11.13 -5.61 -1.73
C THR A 23 11.71 -4.32 -2.32
N GLY A 24 11.17 -3.16 -1.95
CA GLY A 24 11.64 -1.85 -2.44
C GLY A 24 11.36 -1.59 -3.93
N GLN A 25 10.52 -2.40 -4.57
CA GLN A 25 10.12 -2.18 -5.97
C GLN A 25 9.24 -0.94 -6.13
N VAL A 26 8.50 -0.57 -5.09
CA VAL A 26 7.74 0.67 -5.01
C VAL A 26 8.03 1.37 -3.69
N SER A 27 7.97 2.70 -3.69
CA SER A 27 8.08 3.48 -2.46
C SER A 27 6.88 3.23 -1.53
N ILE A 28 7.09 3.35 -0.22
CA ILE A 28 6.03 3.19 0.80
C ILE A 28 4.83 4.12 0.50
N PRO A 29 5.01 5.42 0.22
CA PRO A 29 3.87 6.31 -0.06
C PRO A 29 2.99 5.81 -1.20
N LEU A 30 3.61 5.41 -2.31
CA LEU A 30 2.89 4.93 -3.48
C LEU A 30 2.21 3.58 -3.20
N GLY A 31 2.93 2.65 -2.60
CA GLY A 31 2.41 1.34 -2.27
C GLY A 31 1.24 1.39 -1.29
N VAL A 32 1.29 2.27 -0.29
CA VAL A 32 0.19 2.42 0.67
C VAL A 32 -1.07 3.02 0.02
N ARG A 33 -0.95 4.00 -0.89
CA ARG A 33 -2.12 4.46 -1.67
C ARG A 33 -2.79 3.32 -2.44
N ARG A 34 -1.99 2.42 -3.02
CA ARG A 34 -2.49 1.24 -3.73
C ARG A 34 -3.13 0.22 -2.76
N LEU A 35 -2.53 0.01 -1.59
CA LEU A 35 -3.09 -0.86 -0.54
C LEU A 35 -4.44 -0.36 -0.04
N ASP A 36 -4.56 0.93 0.29
CA ASP A 36 -5.81 1.54 0.76
C ASP A 36 -6.95 1.36 -0.27
N LYS A 37 -6.64 1.57 -1.56
CA LYS A 37 -7.56 1.30 -2.67
C LYS A 37 -8.00 -0.16 -2.73
N HIS A 38 -7.07 -1.10 -2.50
CA HIS A 38 -7.40 -2.52 -2.46
C HIS A 38 -8.23 -2.90 -1.23
N LEU A 39 -7.96 -2.33 -0.06
CA LEU A 39 -8.76 -2.52 1.15
C LEU A 39 -10.21 -2.07 0.93
N TYR A 40 -10.39 -0.90 0.31
CA TYR A 40 -11.71 -0.40 -0.05
C TYR A 40 -12.48 -1.43 -0.90
N TRP A 41 -11.88 -1.93 -1.98
CA TRP A 41 -12.55 -2.93 -2.84
C TRP A 41 -12.74 -4.30 -2.19
N LEU A 42 -11.84 -4.74 -1.30
CA LEU A 42 -11.99 -6.00 -0.59
C LEU A 42 -13.15 -5.96 0.42
N SER A 43 -13.44 -4.77 0.99
CA SER A 43 -14.56 -4.60 1.91
C SER A 43 -15.92 -4.87 1.25
N ASP A 44 -16.08 -4.59 -0.05
CA ASP A 44 -17.29 -4.91 -0.81
C ASP A 44 -17.58 -6.43 -0.88
N TYR A 45 -16.55 -7.26 -0.68
CA TYR A 45 -16.64 -8.72 -0.64
C TYR A 45 -16.54 -9.29 0.78
N ASN A 46 -16.62 -8.44 1.81
CA ASN A 46 -16.45 -8.80 3.23
C ASN A 46 -15.11 -9.51 3.52
N ILE A 47 -14.06 -9.20 2.76
CA ILE A 47 -12.70 -9.71 3.02
C ILE A 47 -11.93 -8.65 3.81
N LYS A 48 -11.48 -9.03 5.01
CA LYS A 48 -10.74 -8.16 5.92
C LYS A 48 -9.34 -8.72 6.17
N PRO A 49 -8.35 -8.36 5.34
CA PRO A 49 -6.97 -8.87 5.48
C PRO A 49 -6.24 -8.26 6.69
N LEU A 50 -6.77 -7.15 7.20
CA LEU A 50 -6.20 -6.36 8.29
C LEU A 50 -7.22 -6.28 9.44
N ASN A 51 -6.72 -6.19 10.66
CA ASN A 51 -7.53 -5.81 11.81
C ASN A 51 -7.79 -4.30 11.83
N ASP A 52 -8.69 -3.84 12.71
CA ASP A 52 -9.12 -2.44 12.74
C ASP A 52 -7.99 -1.46 13.04
N ALA A 53 -7.03 -1.82 13.90
CA ALA A 53 -5.88 -0.99 14.21
C ALA A 53 -4.95 -0.86 12.99
N GLU A 54 -4.65 -1.96 12.30
CA GLU A 54 -3.83 -1.94 11.10
C GLU A 54 -4.50 -1.16 9.96
N VAL A 55 -5.82 -1.28 9.80
CA VAL A 55 -6.58 -0.47 8.85
C VAL A 55 -6.47 1.01 9.20
N ALA A 56 -6.57 1.38 10.49
CA ALA A 56 -6.41 2.75 10.94
C ALA A 56 -5.01 3.29 10.58
N THR A 57 -3.94 2.55 10.89
CA THR A 57 -2.56 2.94 10.56
C THR A 57 -2.37 3.19 9.06
N VAL A 58 -2.87 2.28 8.20
CA VAL A 58 -2.80 2.43 6.74
C VAL A 58 -3.57 3.67 6.28
N LYS A 59 -4.78 3.89 6.80
CA LYS A 59 -5.63 5.01 6.40
C LYS A 59 -5.10 6.35 6.88
N GLU A 60 -4.60 6.44 8.10
CA GLU A 60 -4.00 7.65 8.65
C GLU A 60 -2.79 8.07 7.82
N TYR A 61 -1.86 7.15 7.57
CA TYR A 61 -0.72 7.43 6.72
C TYR A 61 -1.17 7.84 5.30
N CYS A 62 -2.09 7.10 4.68
CA CYS A 62 -2.63 7.41 3.36
C CYS A 62 -3.26 8.82 3.30
N ALA A 63 -3.98 9.22 4.35
CA ALA A 63 -4.60 10.54 4.45
C ALA A 63 -3.55 11.65 4.58
N LEU A 64 -2.52 11.45 5.40
CA LEU A 64 -1.42 12.41 5.54
C LEU A 64 -0.68 12.63 4.23
N ILE A 65 -0.53 11.58 3.43
CA ILE A 65 0.21 11.69 2.17
C ILE A 65 -0.65 12.06 0.96
N ARG A 66 -1.97 12.19 1.11
CA ARG A 66 -2.92 12.32 -0.01
C ARG A 66 -2.65 13.52 -0.92
N GLU A 67 -2.21 14.63 -0.34
CA GLU A 67 -2.00 15.89 -1.05
C GLU A 67 -0.63 16.00 -1.72
N PHE A 68 0.31 15.07 -1.43
CA PHE A 68 1.62 15.13 -2.06
C PHE A 68 1.60 14.58 -3.50
N PRO A 69 2.34 15.21 -4.43
CA PRO A 69 2.58 14.64 -5.75
C PRO A 69 3.56 13.47 -5.66
N ILE A 70 3.13 12.28 -6.06
CA ILE A 70 3.91 11.03 -5.91
C ILE A 70 4.25 10.39 -7.26
N GLU A 71 3.36 10.46 -8.24
CA GLU A 71 3.58 9.86 -9.56
C GLU A 71 3.70 10.97 -10.61
N GLN A 72 2.80 10.97 -11.61
CA GLN A 72 2.84 11.88 -12.75
C GLN A 72 2.56 13.32 -12.34
N GLU A 73 1.92 13.54 -11.18
CA GLU A 73 1.65 14.88 -10.67
C GLU A 73 2.94 15.67 -10.49
N ARG A 74 4.05 15.00 -10.17
CA ARG A 74 5.36 15.62 -9.93
C ARG A 74 5.88 16.39 -11.15
N ASN A 75 5.48 16.00 -12.37
CA ASN A 75 5.91 16.67 -13.61
C ASN A 75 5.42 18.13 -13.70
N TYR A 76 4.40 18.50 -12.92
CA TYR A 76 3.82 19.84 -12.91
C TYR A 76 4.42 20.76 -11.85
N TRP A 77 5.40 20.31 -11.07
CA TRP A 77 5.98 21.05 -9.95
C TRP A 77 7.41 21.49 -10.24
N ALA A 78 7.79 22.64 -9.70
CA ALA A 78 9.15 23.13 -9.77
C ALA A 78 10.10 22.24 -8.92
N PRO A 79 11.34 21.97 -9.37
CA PRO A 79 12.27 21.09 -8.65
C PRO A 79 12.52 21.49 -7.18
N GLY A 80 12.60 22.79 -6.88
CA GLY A 80 12.78 23.28 -5.51
C GLY A 80 11.61 22.92 -4.59
N VAL A 81 10.38 22.97 -5.10
CA VAL A 81 9.18 22.61 -4.34
C VAL A 81 9.09 21.09 -4.14
N LEU A 82 9.48 20.30 -5.15
CA LEU A 82 9.55 18.84 -5.02
C LEU A 82 10.52 18.42 -3.92
N LYS A 83 11.65 19.12 -3.77
CA LYS A 83 12.60 18.84 -2.68
C LYS A 83 11.97 19.03 -1.30
N GLU A 84 11.27 20.15 -1.07
CA GLU A 84 10.58 20.41 0.20
C GLU A 84 9.46 19.40 0.48
N ILE A 85 8.75 18.98 -0.57
CA ILE A 85 7.74 17.92 -0.51
C ILE A 85 8.38 16.59 -0.10
N ASP A 86 9.49 16.21 -0.72
CA ASP A 86 10.17 14.95 -0.44
C ASP A 86 10.68 14.93 1.02
N GLU A 87 11.24 16.04 1.52
CA GLU A 87 11.67 16.15 2.92
C GLU A 87 10.50 15.98 3.91
N ARG A 88 9.33 16.57 3.61
CA ARG A 88 8.12 16.38 4.44
C ARG A 88 7.60 14.94 4.36
N LEU A 89 7.60 14.37 3.15
CA LEU A 89 7.14 13.00 2.92
C LEU A 89 8.02 11.99 3.65
N ASP A 90 9.34 12.21 3.68
CA ASP A 90 10.30 11.39 4.40
C ASP A 90 10.07 11.45 5.91
N GLN A 91 9.81 12.63 6.48
CA GLN A 91 9.50 12.79 7.90
C GLN A 91 8.23 12.04 8.30
N ILE A 92 7.16 12.18 7.50
CA ILE A 92 5.90 11.45 7.72
C ILE A 92 6.14 9.95 7.58
N THR A 93 6.85 9.53 6.54
CA THR A 93 7.13 8.11 6.27
C THR A 93 7.95 7.48 7.38
N ALA A 94 9.00 8.15 7.86
CA ALA A 94 9.83 7.64 8.95
C ALA A 94 9.04 7.35 10.24
N LYS A 95 8.00 8.16 10.53
CA LYS A 95 7.13 7.95 11.69
C LYS A 95 6.29 6.67 11.60
N TYR A 96 5.75 6.37 10.41
CA TYR A 96 4.84 5.23 10.21
C TYR A 96 5.54 3.97 9.71
N GLN A 97 6.74 4.10 9.13
CA GLN A 97 7.47 3.02 8.48
C GLN A 97 7.66 1.77 9.37
N PRO A 98 8.06 1.86 10.65
CA PRO A 98 8.23 0.67 11.48
C PRO A 98 6.96 -0.17 11.58
N GLU A 99 5.83 0.48 11.83
CA GLU A 99 4.54 -0.19 11.98
C GLU A 99 4.01 -0.71 10.63
N LEU A 100 4.08 0.12 9.58
CA LEU A 100 3.71 -0.29 8.23
C LEU A 100 4.52 -1.51 7.79
N MET A 101 5.84 -1.55 8.04
CA MET A 101 6.67 -2.69 7.68
C MET A 101 6.25 -3.97 8.41
N ASN A 102 5.87 -3.89 9.70
CA ASN A 102 5.35 -5.04 10.42
C ASN A 102 4.05 -5.58 9.79
N ILE A 103 3.12 -4.68 9.45
CA ILE A 103 1.86 -5.03 8.77
C ILE A 103 2.14 -5.70 7.42
N LEU A 104 3.01 -5.09 6.62
CA LEU A 104 3.34 -5.55 5.27
C LEU A 104 4.01 -6.93 5.28
N LEU A 105 4.95 -7.14 6.20
CA LEU A 105 5.60 -8.45 6.36
C LEU A 105 4.59 -9.51 6.78
N ARG A 106 3.67 -9.20 7.72
CA ARG A 106 2.59 -10.11 8.12
C ARG A 106 1.71 -10.50 6.93
N ILE A 107 1.28 -9.53 6.11
CA ILE A 107 0.49 -9.80 4.89
C ILE A 107 1.23 -10.79 3.98
N VAL A 108 2.53 -10.58 3.77
CA VAL A 108 3.33 -11.39 2.85
C VAL A 108 3.60 -12.79 3.39
N THR A 109 3.81 -12.95 4.70
CA THR A 109 4.09 -14.24 5.34
C THR A 109 2.85 -15.10 5.55
N GLU A 110 1.72 -14.49 5.91
CA GLU A 110 0.45 -15.20 6.14
C GLU A 110 -0.31 -15.48 4.84
N ALA A 111 0.05 -14.84 3.73
CA ALA A 111 -0.49 -15.18 2.42
C ALA A 111 -0.02 -16.58 2.00
N PRO A 112 -0.93 -17.53 1.69
CA PRO A 112 -0.55 -18.90 1.36
C PRO A 112 0.38 -18.94 0.14
N ALA A 113 1.56 -19.54 0.31
CA ALA A 113 2.60 -19.65 -0.71
C ALA A 113 2.19 -20.43 -1.97
N SER A 114 1.12 -21.23 -1.90
CA SER A 114 0.75 -22.26 -2.88
C SER A 114 -0.13 -21.81 -4.06
N ASN A 115 -0.36 -20.50 -4.25
CA ASN A 115 -1.23 -20.00 -5.34
C ASN A 115 -0.50 -19.16 -6.41
N TYR A 116 0.83 -19.21 -6.44
CA TYR A 116 1.66 -18.28 -7.25
C TYR A 116 2.53 -18.95 -8.32
N SER A 117 2.24 -20.21 -8.68
CA SER A 117 2.77 -20.83 -9.90
C SER A 117 1.74 -20.62 -11.01
N ALA A 118 2.02 -19.69 -11.93
CA ALA A 118 1.44 -19.72 -13.27
C ALA A 118 2.20 -20.75 -14.10
#